data_AF-A0A2P8QGY9-F1
#
_entry.id   AF-A0A2P8QGY9-F1
#
_cell.length_a   1.000
_cell.length_b   1.000
_cell.length_c   1.000
_cell.angle_alpha   90.00
_cell.angle_beta   90.00
_cell.angle_gamma   90.00
#
_symmetry.space_group_name_H-M   'P 1'
#
loop_
_entity.id
_entity.type
_entity.pdbx_description
1 polymer ?
#
loop_
_entity_poly.entity_id
_entity_poly.type
_entity_poly.pdbx_seq_one_letter_code
_entity_poly.pdbx_strand_id
1 'polypeptide(L)'
;MPTPNLPLPLPTSLSSIVLAGGKSSRMGRDKALLPVDGVPLLQKVCEVAIALCDRVYVVTPWQERYEHLLPVGCEFIREQGAGSR
;
A
#
# COMPACT_ATOMS: atom_id res chain seq x y z
N MET A 1 32.79 8.89 -36.40
CA MET A 1 31.42 9.37 -36.16
C MET A 1 31.18 9.38 -34.66
N PRO A 2 30.92 10.53 -34.00
CA PRO A 2 30.56 10.53 -32.59
C PRO A 2 29.12 10.04 -32.44
N THR A 3 28.88 9.11 -31.53
CA THR A 3 27.52 8.65 -31.17
C THR A 3 26.74 9.79 -30.52
N PRO A 4 25.46 10.02 -30.87
CA PRO A 4 24.63 10.99 -30.17
C PRO A 4 24.42 10.53 -28.73
N ASN A 5 24.70 11.42 -27.77
CA ASN A 5 24.49 11.20 -26.35
C ASN A 5 22.98 11.31 -26.08
N LEU A 6 22.26 10.19 -26.15
CA LEU A 6 20.84 10.14 -25.76
C LEU A 6 20.80 10.26 -24.22
N PRO A 7 20.02 11.20 -23.64
CA PRO A 7 19.92 11.30 -22.19
C PRO A 7 19.46 9.95 -21.63
N LEU A 8 20.20 9.44 -20.64
CA LEU A 8 19.80 8.25 -19.90
C LEU A 8 18.36 8.45 -19.40
N PRO A 9 17.47 7.45 -19.52
CA PRO A 9 16.11 7.57 -19.03
C PRO A 9 16.15 8.04 -17.57
N LEU A 10 15.44 9.12 -17.27
CA LEU A 10 15.34 9.62 -15.91
C LEU A 10 14.84 8.47 -15.04
N PRO A 11 15.46 8.20 -13.87
CA PRO A 11 14.99 7.16 -12.98
C PRO A 11 13.54 7.46 -12.61
N THR A 12 12.61 6.66 -13.11
CA THR A 12 11.20 6.73 -12.77
C THR A 12 11.00 6.05 -11.43
N SER A 13 11.18 6.82 -10.35
CA SER A 13 10.84 6.33 -9.01
C SER A 13 9.32 6.35 -8.85
N LEU A 14 8.77 5.19 -8.45
CA LEU A 14 7.33 5.00 -8.31
C LEU A 14 7.00 4.71 -6.85
N SER A 15 6.00 5.41 -6.33
CA SER A 15 5.47 5.21 -4.99
C SER A 15 4.01 4.82 -5.06
N SER A 16 3.57 3.94 -4.15
CA SER A 16 2.17 3.53 -4.04
C SER A 16 1.57 3.90 -2.70
N ILE A 17 0.25 4.09 -2.70
CA ILE A 17 -0.53 4.34 -1.49
C ILE A 17 -1.71 3.34 -1.50
N VAL A 18 -1.75 2.48 -0.49
CA VAL A 18 -2.82 1.50 -0.27
C VAL A 18 -3.74 2.03 0.83
N LEU A 19 -5.01 2.24 0.47
CA LEU A 19 -6.02 2.72 1.41
C LEU A 19 -6.67 1.53 2.13
N ALA A 20 -6.28 1.30 3.38
CA ALA A 20 -6.75 0.23 4.26
C ALA A 20 -7.62 0.75 5.41
N GLY A 21 -8.29 1.89 5.18
CA GLY A 21 -9.24 2.51 6.10
C GLY A 21 -10.69 2.15 5.81
N GLY A 22 -11.59 2.65 6.67
CA GLY A 22 -13.03 2.50 6.53
C GLY A 22 -13.64 1.33 7.33
N LYS A 23 -14.93 1.48 7.66
CA LYS A 23 -15.64 0.60 8.62
C LYS A 23 -16.02 -0.77 8.07
N SER A 24 -15.82 -1.04 6.77
CA SER A 24 -16.25 -2.28 6.10
C SER A 24 -17.72 -2.67 6.34
N SER A 25 -18.60 -1.68 6.59
CA SER A 25 -19.95 -1.88 7.15
C SER A 25 -20.87 -2.73 6.27
N ARG A 26 -20.71 -2.70 4.95
CA ARG A 26 -21.49 -3.54 4.03
C ARG A 26 -21.07 -5.01 4.06
N MET A 27 -19.81 -5.31 4.41
CA MET A 27 -19.32 -6.69 4.50
C MET A 27 -19.42 -7.29 5.89
N GLY A 28 -19.67 -6.48 6.93
CA GLY A 28 -19.79 -6.93 8.32
C GLY A 28 -18.50 -7.44 8.97
N ARG A 29 -17.42 -7.59 8.20
CA ARG A 29 -16.08 -7.98 8.63
C ARG A 29 -15.04 -7.11 7.96
N ASP A 30 -13.87 -7.00 8.56
CA ASP A 30 -12.78 -6.18 8.05
C ASP A 30 -12.37 -6.60 6.63
N LYS A 31 -12.54 -5.68 5.65
CA LYS A 31 -12.21 -5.94 4.25
C LYS A 31 -10.73 -6.26 4.05
N ALA A 32 -9.85 -5.58 4.79
CA ALA A 32 -8.41 -5.72 4.66
C ALA A 32 -7.94 -7.14 5.01
N LEU A 33 -8.67 -7.81 5.92
CA LEU A 33 -8.37 -9.16 6.40
C LEU A 33 -9.06 -10.27 5.61
N LEU A 34 -9.81 -9.95 4.54
CA LEU A 34 -10.45 -10.99 3.76
C LEU A 34 -9.44 -11.87 3.07
N PRO A 35 -9.54 -13.20 3.19
CA PRO A 35 -8.67 -14.09 2.43
C PRO A 35 -9.04 -14.06 0.94
N VAL A 36 -8.03 -13.88 0.10
CA VAL A 36 -8.05 -14.08 -1.34
C VAL A 36 -6.99 -15.12 -1.65
N ASP A 37 -7.42 -16.32 -2.04
CA ASP A 37 -6.54 -17.48 -2.18
C ASP A 37 -5.76 -17.81 -0.90
N GLY A 38 -6.41 -17.64 0.25
CA GLY A 38 -5.82 -17.90 1.57
C GLY A 38 -4.94 -16.76 2.13
N VAL A 39 -4.65 -15.73 1.34
CA VAL A 39 -3.84 -14.57 1.77
C VAL A 39 -4.74 -13.38 2.06
N PRO A 40 -4.58 -12.67 3.19
CA PRO A 40 -5.35 -11.45 3.47
C PRO A 40 -5.22 -10.41 2.35
N LEU A 41 -6.33 -9.80 1.96
CA LEU A 41 -6.43 -8.88 0.83
C LEU A 41 -5.39 -7.77 0.90
N LEU A 42 -5.23 -7.16 2.08
CA LEU A 42 -4.27 -6.08 2.26
C LEU A 42 -2.82 -6.55 2.04
N GLN A 43 -2.46 -7.73 2.54
CA GLN A 43 -1.14 -8.32 2.32
C GLN A 43 -0.89 -8.52 0.82
N LYS A 44 -1.85 -9.15 0.11
CA LYS A 44 -1.75 -9.41 -1.33
C LYS A 44 -1.55 -8.12 -2.15
N VAL A 45 -2.24 -7.05 -1.78
CA VAL A 45 -2.08 -5.73 -2.44
C VAL A 45 -0.70 -5.14 -2.16
N CYS A 46 -0.21 -5.24 -0.92
CA CYS A 46 1.11 -4.73 -0.55
C CYS A 46 2.24 -5.50 -1.24
N GLU A 47 2.13 -6.82 -1.37
CA GLU A 47 3.10 -7.65 -2.11
C GLU A 47 3.22 -7.21 -3.58
N VAL A 48 2.09 -6.98 -4.25
CA VAL A 48 2.08 -6.47 -5.63
C VAL A 48 2.70 -5.07 -5.71
N ALA A 49 2.39 -4.21 -4.74
CA ALA A 49 2.93 -2.86 -4.69
C ALA A 49 4.46 -2.84 -4.50
N ILE A 50 4.99 -3.65 -3.59
CA ILE A 50 6.45 -3.75 -3.34
C ILE A 50 7.19 -4.24 -4.58
N ALA A 51 6.59 -5.14 -5.37
CA ALA A 51 7.22 -5.64 -6.59
C ALA A 51 7.36 -4.57 -7.70
N LEU A 52 6.61 -3.46 -7.60
CA LEU A 52 6.50 -2.45 -8.66
C LEU A 52 6.95 -1.04 -8.23
N CYS A 53 7.09 -0.80 -6.92
CA CYS A 53 7.29 0.53 -6.36
C CYS A 53 8.51 0.55 -5.43
N ASP A 54 9.26 1.64 -5.43
CA ASP A 54 10.37 1.84 -4.49
C ASP A 54 9.86 2.11 -3.06
N ARG A 55 8.64 2.66 -2.95
CA ARG A 55 7.99 2.98 -1.68
C ARG A 55 6.53 2.57 -1.69
N VAL A 56 6.09 1.97 -0.59
CA VAL A 56 4.71 1.53 -0.39
C VAL A 56 4.18 2.09 0.90
N TYR A 57 3.15 2.93 0.81
CA TYR A 57 2.48 3.50 1.96
C TYR A 57 1.15 2.83 2.21
N VAL A 58 0.83 2.54 3.46
CA VAL A 58 -0.48 2.03 3.88
C VAL A 58 -1.17 3.06 4.74
N VAL A 59 -2.28 3.61 4.24
CA VAL A 59 -3.08 4.59 4.97
C VAL A 59 -4.19 3.88 5.73
N THR A 60 -4.20 4.02 7.04
CA THR A 60 -5.22 3.39 7.89
C THR A 60 -5.34 4.12 9.24
N PRO A 61 -6.53 4.11 9.88
CA PRO A 61 -6.67 4.59 11.25
C PRO A 61 -6.25 3.53 12.29
N TRP A 62 -5.99 2.28 11.89
CA TRP A 62 -5.70 1.14 12.79
C TRP A 62 -4.42 0.39 12.39
N GLN A 63 -3.24 1.03 12.48
CA GLN A 63 -1.96 0.45 12.08
C GLN A 63 -1.66 -0.88 12.81
N GLU A 64 -1.91 -0.92 14.10
CA GLU A 64 -1.63 -2.05 15.00
C GLU A 64 -2.38 -3.32 14.56
N ARG A 65 -3.48 -3.17 13.83
CA ARG A 65 -4.24 -4.30 13.27
C ARG A 65 -3.51 -5.00 12.14
N TYR A 66 -2.64 -4.31 11.40
CA TYR A 66 -2.04 -4.83 10.17
C TYR A 66 -0.52 -4.94 10.23
N GLU A 67 0.16 -4.32 11.19
CA GLU A 67 1.63 -4.29 11.24
C GLU A 67 2.28 -5.69 11.19
N HIS A 68 1.66 -6.69 11.81
CA HIS A 68 2.15 -8.06 11.85
C HIS A 68 1.88 -8.86 10.56
N LEU A 69 1.02 -8.33 9.68
CA LEU A 69 0.58 -8.97 8.45
C LEU A 69 1.41 -8.53 7.24
N LEU A 70 1.90 -7.29 7.25
CA LEU A 70 2.51 -6.70 6.07
C LEU A 70 3.98 -7.09 5.91
N PRO A 71 4.44 -7.29 4.66
CA PRO A 71 5.85 -7.51 4.37
C PRO A 71 6.72 -6.32 4.77
N VAL A 72 8.00 -6.59 5.02
CA VAL A 72 9.03 -5.55 5.23
C VAL A 72 9.09 -4.67 3.97
N GLY A 73 9.03 -3.35 4.16
CA GLY A 73 9.01 -2.38 3.05
C GLY A 73 7.72 -1.57 2.92
N CYS A 74 6.69 -1.89 3.72
CA CYS A 74 5.51 -1.03 3.86
C CYS A 74 5.72 0.00 4.98
N GLU A 75 5.44 1.27 4.67
CA GLU A 75 5.40 2.38 5.63
C GLU A 75 3.94 2.73 5.95
N PHE A 76 3.61 2.91 7.23
CA PHE A 76 2.25 3.30 7.63
C PHE A 76 2.08 4.82 7.68
N ILE A 77 0.95 5.29 7.17
CA ILE A 77 0.47 6.66 7.35
C ILE A 77 -0.83 6.59 8.14
N ARG A 78 -0.83 7.15 9.35
CA ARG A 78 -2.03 7.18 10.19
C ARG A 78 -3.04 8.16 9.59
N GLU A 79 -4.24 7.66 9.30
CA GLU A 79 -5.36 8.50 8.91
C GLU A 79 -5.77 9.38 10.10
N GLN A 80 -5.57 10.69 9.99
CA GLN A 80 -6.13 11.64 10.94
C GLN A 80 -7.60 11.84 10.55
N GLY A 81 -8.52 11.31 11.36
CA GLY A 81 -9.93 11.22 10.98
C GLY A 81 -10.51 12.57 10.53
N ALA A 82 -11.44 12.51 9.57
CA ALA A 82 -12.41 13.59 9.39
C ALA A 82 -13.10 13.80 10.74
N GLY A 83 -12.75 14.90 11.42
CA GLY A 83 -13.39 15.29 12.66
C GLY A 83 -14.90 15.19 12.49
N SER A 84 -15.54 14.45 13.38
CA SER A 84 -16.98 14.49 13.55
C SER A 84 -17.38 15.96 13.74
N ARG A 85 -18.00 16.57 12.73
CA ARG A 85 -18.92 17.68 12.89
C ARG A 85 -20.32 17.11 12.83
#